data_AF-A0A075B445-F1
#
_entry.id   AF-A0A075B445-F1
#
_cell.length_a   1.000
_cell.length_b   1.000
_cell.length_c   1.000
_cell.angle_alpha   90.00
_cell.angle_beta   90.00
_cell.angle_gamma   90.00
#
_symmetry.space_group_name_H-M   'P 1'
#
loop_
_entity.id
_entity.type
_entity.pdbx_description
1 polymer ?
#
loop_
_entity_poly.entity_id
_entity_poly.type
_entity_poly.pdbx_seq_one_letter_code
_entity_poly.pdbx_strand_id
1 'polypeptide(L)'
;MVTHDVYLKNFAHRVVYMRDGKISKDELIPTEVRKLAFSDLGERIEKQKRLVDTSISKHGNMYPSVDDDKKKDYVTEVRDPTDYKTFRPRPIREPAIINKLD
;
A
#
# COMPACT_ATOMS: atom_id res chain seq x y z
N MET A 1 -10.46 -4.51 1.26
CA MET A 1 -9.05 -4.55 0.82
C MET A 1 -8.94 -5.54 -0.32
N VAL A 2 -8.20 -5.21 -1.38
CA VAL A 2 -7.86 -6.14 -2.46
C VAL A 2 -6.35 -6.32 -2.42
N THR A 3 -5.88 -7.56 -2.46
CA THR A 3 -4.46 -7.88 -2.45
C THR A 3 -4.20 -9.09 -3.32
N HIS A 4 -3.02 -9.13 -3.92
CA HIS A 4 -2.50 -10.32 -4.61
C HIS A 4 -1.75 -11.26 -3.66
N ASP A 5 -1.41 -10.78 -2.46
CA ASP A 5 -0.69 -11.59 -1.48
C ASP A 5 -1.64 -12.55 -0.77
N VAL A 6 -1.39 -13.85 -0.97
CA VAL A 6 -2.18 -14.95 -0.42
C VAL A 6 -1.96 -15.11 1.09
N TYR A 7 -0.81 -14.71 1.63
CA TYR A 7 -0.50 -14.88 3.05
C TYR A 7 -1.30 -13.94 3.95
N LEU A 8 -1.73 -12.80 3.42
CA LEU A 8 -2.57 -11.85 4.15
C LEU A 8 -3.96 -12.41 4.49
N LYS A 9 -4.39 -13.49 3.83
CA LYS A 9 -5.69 -14.12 4.05
C LYS A 9 -5.92 -14.53 5.51
N ASN A 10 -4.85 -14.94 6.20
CA ASN A 10 -4.92 -15.43 7.58
C ASN A 10 -5.27 -14.32 8.58
N PHE A 11 -5.14 -13.05 8.20
CA PHE A 11 -5.49 -11.91 9.05
C PHE A 11 -6.89 -11.35 8.73
N ALA A 12 -7.52 -11.82 7.64
CA ALA A 12 -8.84 -11.38 7.22
C ALA A 12 -9.95 -12.14 7.97
N HIS A 13 -11.13 -11.53 8.07
CA HIS A 13 -12.33 -12.21 8.58
C HIS A 13 -12.95 -13.12 7.51
N ARG A 14 -12.92 -12.67 6.26
CA ARG A 14 -13.49 -13.34 5.10
C ARG A 14 -12.66 -13.01 3.87
N VAL A 15 -12.53 -13.96 2.96
CA VAL A 15 -11.76 -13.85 1.72
C VAL A 15 -12.68 -14.23 0.57
N VAL A 16 -12.86 -13.29 -0.35
CA VAL A 16 -13.66 -13.50 -1.56
C VAL A 16 -12.71 -13.60 -2.74
N TYR A 17 -12.66 -14.76 -3.37
CA TYR A 17 -11.88 -15.00 -4.58
C TYR A 17 -12.75 -14.68 -5.78
N MET A 18 -12.27 -13.79 -6.63
CA MET A 18 -12.93 -13.45 -7.89
C MET A 18 -12.15 -14.01 -9.08
N ARG A 19 -12.89 -14.46 -10.09
CA ARG A 19 -12.35 -14.90 -11.38
C ARG A 19 -13.30 -14.44 -12.48
N ASP A 20 -12.76 -13.83 -13.53
CA ASP A 20 -13.52 -13.36 -14.71
C ASP A 20 -14.73 -12.46 -14.34
N GLY A 21 -14.55 -11.57 -13.36
CA GLY A 21 -15.59 -10.65 -12.90
C GLY A 21 -16.69 -11.28 -12.04
N LYS A 22 -16.59 -12.57 -11.72
CA LYS A 22 -17.55 -13.30 -10.87
C LYS A 22 -16.88 -13.79 -9.59
N ILE A 23 -17.69 -13.98 -8.54
CA ILE A 23 -17.22 -14.61 -7.30
C ILE A 23 -17.01 -16.09 -7.57
N SER A 24 -15.77 -16.54 -7.46
CA SER A 24 -15.41 -17.95 -7.63
C SER A 24 -15.51 -18.71 -6.31
N LYS A 25 -15.11 -18.08 -5.20
CA LYS A 25 -15.11 -18.71 -3.88
C LYS A 25 -15.29 -17.67 -2.79
N ASP A 26 -15.97 -18.07 -1.74
CA ASP A 26 -16.07 -17.34 -0.49
C ASP A 26 -15.55 -18.22 0.64
N GLU A 27 -14.62 -17.69 1.44
CA GLU A 27 -14.00 -18.38 2.55
C GLU A 27 -14.08 -17.53 3.82
N LEU A 28 -14.80 -18.03 4.83
CA LEU A 28 -14.77 -17.47 6.17
C LEU A 28 -13.57 -18.03 6.92
N ILE A 29 -12.70 -17.16 7.43
CA ILE A 29 -11.48 -17.58 8.12
C ILE A 29 -11.81 -17.82 9.60
N PRO A 30 -11.55 -19.02 10.15
CA PRO A 30 -11.79 -19.30 11.57
C PRO A 30 -11.01 -18.35 12.46
N THR A 31 -11.64 -17.90 13.55
CA THR A 31 -11.02 -16.96 14.50
C THR A 31 -9.72 -17.50 15.11
N GLU A 32 -9.62 -18.81 15.30
CA GLU A 32 -8.43 -19.49 15.82
C GLU A 32 -7.20 -19.27 14.92
N VAL A 33 -7.38 -19.43 13.61
CA VAL A 33 -6.32 -19.22 12.61
C VAL A 33 -5.81 -17.79 12.66
N ARG A 34 -6.74 -16.82 12.78
CA ARG A 34 -6.36 -15.40 12.87
C ARG A 34 -5.58 -15.12 14.14
N LYS A 35 -6.04 -15.63 15.29
CA LYS A 35 -5.36 -15.45 16.58
C LYS A 35 -3.94 -15.98 16.52
N LEU A 36 -3.76 -17.18 15.95
CA LEU A 36 -2.43 -17.78 15.78
C LEU A 36 -1.54 -16.95 14.86
N ALA A 37 -2.06 -16.45 13.74
CA ALA A 37 -1.32 -15.60 12.82
C ALA A 37 -0.89 -14.27 13.47
N PHE A 38 -1.76 -13.63 14.26
CA PHE A 38 -1.39 -12.42 15.01
C PHE A 38 -0.37 -12.69 16.12
N SER A 39 -0.46 -13.84 16.79
CA SER A 39 0.53 -14.25 17.81
C SER A 39 1.91 -14.42 17.19
N ASP A 40 2.02 -15.21 16.11
CA ASP A 40 3.28 -15.44 15.39
C ASP A 40 3.85 -14.12 14.83
N LEU A 41 3.01 -13.24 14.29
CA LEU A 41 3.44 -11.92 13.84
C LEU A 41 4.01 -11.09 14.99
N GLY A 42 3.37 -11.09 16.16
CA GLY A 42 3.84 -10.41 17.36
C GLY A 42 5.21 -10.91 17.80
N GLU A 43 5.38 -12.23 17.89
CA GLU A 43 6.66 -12.88 18.25
C GLU A 43 7.79 -12.50 17.29
N ARG A 44 7.51 -12.48 15.98
CA ARG A 44 8.48 -12.08 14.96
C ARG A 44 8.89 -10.62 15.09
N ILE A 45 7.93 -9.73 15.34
CA ILE A 45 8.20 -8.30 15.55
C ILE A 45 9.07 -8.11 16.79
N GLU A 46 8.75 -8.77 17.90
CA GLU A 46 9.55 -8.68 19.13
C GLU A 46 10.97 -9.22 18.92
N LYS A 47 11.12 -10.36 18.24
CA LYS A 47 12.43 -10.92 17.89
C LYS A 47 13.24 -9.95 17.05
N GLN A 48 12.61 -9.32 16.05
CA GLN A 48 13.27 -8.34 15.19
C GLN A 48 13.69 -7.09 15.96
N LYS A 49 12.85 -6.57 16.86
CA LYS A 49 13.21 -5.44 17.74
C LYS A 49 14.43 -5.75 18.59
N ARG A 50 14.47 -6.91 19.25
CA ARG A 50 15.63 -7.34 20.05
C ARG A 50 16.92 -7.44 19.23
N LEU A 51 16.83 -7.92 17.99
CA LEU A 51 17.97 -7.98 17.08
C LEU A 51 18.48 -6.60 16.70
N VAL A 52 17.57 -5.65 16.46
CA VAL A 52 17.90 -4.26 16.18
C VAL A 52 18.55 -3.60 17.40
N ASP A 53 18.03 -3.80 18.61
CA ASP A 53 18.64 -3.25 19.84
C ASP A 53 20.05 -3.83 20.08
N THR A 54 20.25 -5.11 19.75
CA THR A 54 21.54 -5.78 19.86
C THR A 54 22.53 -5.36 18.76
N SER A 55 22.06 -5.00 17.57
CA SER A 55 22.92 -4.54 16.48
C SER A 55 23.29 -3.06 16.62
N ILE A 56 22.39 -2.22 17.15
CA ILE A 56 22.66 -0.81 17.49
C ILE A 56 23.77 -0.70 18.54
N SER A 57 23.89 -1.67 19.45
CA SER A 57 24.93 -1.66 20.50
C SER A 57 26.31 -2.17 20.05
N LYS A 58 26.41 -2.88 18.91
CA LYS A 58 27.70 -3.38 18.36
C LYS A 58 28.21 -2.58 17.16
N HIS A 59 27.32 -1.92 16.44
CA HIS A 59 27.65 -0.95 15.41
C HIS A 59 26.97 0.35 15.81
N GLY A 60 27.71 1.23 16.48
CA GLY A 60 27.26 2.60 16.70
C GLY A 60 26.75 3.16 15.39
N ASN A 61 25.51 3.68 15.40
CA ASN A 61 24.80 4.33 14.29
C ASN A 61 25.48 4.16 12.92
N MET A 62 25.27 3.01 12.28
CA MET A 62 25.53 2.83 10.85
C MET A 62 24.34 3.34 10.02
N TYR A 63 23.64 4.36 10.51
CA TYR A 63 23.05 5.32 9.60
C TYR A 63 24.23 6.16 9.12
N PRO A 64 24.45 6.34 7.81
CA PRO A 64 25.43 7.32 7.38
C PRO A 64 25.03 8.65 8.05
N SER A 65 25.93 9.22 8.85
CA SER A 65 25.83 10.63 9.20
C SER A 65 25.66 11.35 7.88
N VAL A 66 24.58 12.12 7.75
CA VAL A 66 24.31 12.89 6.54
C VAL A 66 25.17 14.15 6.59
N ASP A 67 26.47 13.97 6.83
CA ASP A 67 27.46 15.03 6.89
C ASP A 67 28.61 14.66 5.94
N ASP A 68 28.65 15.44 4.87
CA ASP A 68 29.73 15.68 3.91
C ASP A 68 30.14 14.56 2.92
N ASP A 69 29.63 14.71 1.68
CA ASP A 69 30.44 14.95 0.46
C ASP A 69 29.87 14.38 -0.86
N LYS A 70 28.62 13.89 -0.89
CA LYS A 70 27.93 13.64 -2.17
C LYS A 70 26.47 14.06 -2.12
N LYS A 71 26.22 15.37 -2.30
CA LYS A 71 24.90 15.88 -2.72
C LYS A 71 24.50 15.20 -4.03
N LYS A 72 23.70 14.14 -3.96
CA LYS A 72 22.80 13.81 -5.05
C LYS A 72 21.63 14.76 -4.90
N ASP A 73 21.48 15.67 -5.86
CA ASP A 73 20.36 16.60 -5.91
C ASP A 73 19.07 15.78 -6.11
N TYR A 74 18.43 15.40 -5.01
CA TYR A 74 17.07 14.88 -5.06
C TYR A 74 16.17 16.07 -5.37
N VAL A 75 15.95 16.34 -6.65
CA VAL A 75 14.99 17.34 -7.11
C VAL A 75 13.60 16.79 -6.84
N THR A 76 12.93 17.36 -5.84
CA THR A 76 11.51 17.14 -5.65
C THR A 76 10.78 18.07 -6.61
N GLU A 77 10.26 17.52 -7.71
CA GLU A 77 9.43 18.27 -8.65
C GLU A 77 7.96 18.09 -8.30
N VAL A 78 7.26 19.19 -8.05
CA VAL A 78 5.79 19.20 -8.04
C VAL A 78 5.34 19.25 -9.50
N ARG A 79 4.55 18.26 -9.93
CA ARG A 79 4.04 18.17 -11.31
C ARG A 79 2.54 18.35 -11.34
N ASP A 80 2.07 19.15 -12.28
CA ASP A 80 0.64 19.31 -12.54
C ASP A 80 0.08 18.06 -13.24
N PRO A 81 -1.22 17.76 -13.11
CA PRO A 81 -1.84 16.62 -13.80
C PRO A 81 -1.60 16.62 -15.32
N THR A 82 -1.41 17.80 -15.92
CA THR A 82 -1.10 18.00 -17.34
C THR A 82 0.30 17.55 -17.75
N ASP A 83 1.23 17.41 -16.80
CA ASP A 83 2.63 17.05 -17.07
C ASP A 83 2.81 15.57 -17.42
N TYR A 84 1.78 14.76 -17.17
CA TYR A 84 1.78 13.34 -17.48
C TYR A 84 1.33 13.10 -18.92
N LYS A 85 2.12 12.31 -19.69
CA LYS A 85 1.75 11.86 -21.05
C LYS A 85 0.40 11.14 -21.12
N THR A 86 -0.07 10.61 -20.00
CA THR A 86 -1.34 9.90 -19.85
C THR A 86 -2.53 10.83 -19.60
N PHE A 87 -2.30 12.12 -19.36
CA PHE A 87 -3.36 13.08 -19.12
C PHE A 87 -4.22 13.28 -20.36
N ARG A 88 -5.53 13.10 -20.21
CA ARG A 88 -6.53 13.37 -21.25
C ARG A 88 -7.61 14.25 -20.64
N PRO A 89 -7.73 15.54 -21.05
CA PRO A 89 -8.81 16.39 -20.57
C PRO A 89 -10.15 15.80 -21.00
N ARG A 90 -11.13 15.79 -20.10
CA ARG A 90 -12.49 15.40 -20.47
C ARG A 90 -13.09 16.53 -21.31
N PRO A 91 -13.77 16.23 -22.44
CA PRO A 91 -14.48 17.25 -23.18
C PRO A 91 -15.55 17.87 -22.26
N ILE A 92 -15.52 19.20 -22.15
CA ILE A 92 -16.57 19.96 -21.47
C ILE A 92 -17.83 19.73 -22.31
N ARG A 93 -18.84 19.08 -21.73
CA ARG A 93 -20.15 19.01 -22.36
C ARG A 93 -20.73 20.42 -22.33
N GLU A 94 -20.89 21.03 -23.49
CA GLU A 94 -21.68 22.25 -23.59
C GLU A 94 -23.07 21.97 -22.99
N PRO A 95 -23.58 22.85 -22.11
CA PRO A 95 -24.92 22.69 -21.59
C PRO A 95 -25.89 22.71 -22.77
N ALA A 96 -26.76 21.70 -22.85
CA ALA A 96 -27.80 21.65 -23.86
C ALA A 96 -28.62 22.94 -23.80
N ILE A 97 -28.64 23.70 -24.90
CA ILE A 97 -29.54 24.84 -25.06
C ILE A 97 -30.96 24.25 -25.09
N ILE A 98 -31.65 24.31 -23.96
CA ILE A 98 -33.07 23.97 -23.88
C ILE A 98 -33.80 25.15 -24.52
N ASN A 99 -34.12 25.03 -25.80
CA ASN A 99 -35.06 25.95 -26.45
C ASN A 99 -36.39 25.84 -25.71
N LYS A 100 -36.79 26.91 -25.00
CA LYS A 100 -38.15 27.04 -24.48
C LYS A 100 -39.09 27.12 -25.68
N LEU A 101 -39.99 26.16 -25.78
CA LEU A 101 -41.15 26.22 -26.66
C LEU A 101 -42.13 27.22 -26.04
N ASP A 102 -42.45 28.27 -26.79
CA ASP A 102 -43.57 29.18 -26.52
C ASP A 102 -44.92 28.47 -26.73
#